data_AF-A0A6G8C8F5-F1
#
_entry.id   AF-A0A6G8C8F5-F1
#
_cell.length_a   1.000
_cell.length_b   1.000
_cell.length_c   1.000
_cell.angle_alpha   90.00
_cell.angle_beta   90.00
_cell.angle_gamma   90.00
#
_symmetry.space_group_name_H-M   'P 1'
#
loop_
_entity.id
_entity.type
_entity.pdbx_description
1 polymer ?
#
loop_
_entity_poly.entity_id
_entity_poly.type
_entity_poly.pdbx_seq_one_letter_code
_entity_poly.pdbx_strand_id
1 'polypeptide(L)'
;MLQDASTTKYKHKKFVERVVEFDTVWALESEDGWATSSSNEFEDAEVFPFWSDRTYAKATAKEDWAHYNPSGMPLSDFLEDWLIGMYNDGILAGTNWDANAFGKENEPLDLALEIINELKAKNRNLSFRKFSSLEDYESQVHSLMDPE
;
A
#
# COMPACT_ATOMS: atom_id res chain seq x y z
N MET A 1 21.71 -7.95 -5.43
CA MET A 1 21.18 -7.85 -6.81
C MET A 1 20.38 -6.54 -6.86
N LEU A 2 20.83 -5.56 -7.64
CA LEU A 2 20.07 -4.33 -7.83
C LEU A 2 18.95 -4.64 -8.82
N GLN A 3 17.71 -4.70 -8.36
CA GLN A 3 16.58 -4.66 -9.30
C GLN A 3 16.66 -3.32 -10.04
N ASP A 4 16.54 -3.36 -11.37
CA ASP A 4 16.50 -2.17 -12.21
C ASP A 4 15.30 -1.29 -11.82
N ALA A 5 15.49 0.03 -11.72
CA ALA A 5 14.44 0.98 -11.34
C ALA A 5 13.17 0.85 -12.21
N SER A 6 13.32 0.41 -13.47
CA SER A 6 12.19 0.14 -14.37
C SER A 6 11.31 -1.02 -13.89
N THR A 7 11.91 -2.04 -13.25
CA THR A 7 11.19 -3.20 -12.71
C THR A 7 10.34 -2.79 -11.51
N THR A 8 10.93 -2.03 -10.60
CA THR A 8 10.24 -1.52 -9.41
C THR A 8 9.07 -0.60 -9.80
N LYS A 9 9.31 0.32 -10.75
CA LYS A 9 8.25 1.19 -11.30
C LYS A 9 7.13 0.39 -11.96
N TYR A 10 7.45 -0.66 -12.72
CA TYR A 10 6.45 -1.51 -13.36
C TYR A 10 5.60 -2.27 -12.32
N LYS A 11 6.22 -2.88 -11.30
CA LYS A 11 5.52 -3.62 -10.24
C LYS A 11 4.59 -2.73 -9.43
N HIS A 12 5.05 -1.52 -9.10
CA HIS A 12 4.27 -0.51 -8.42
C HIS A 12 3.08 -0.03 -9.28
N LYS A 13 3.27 0.26 -10.57
CA LYS A 13 2.15 0.56 -11.47
C LYS A 13 1.12 -0.59 -11.47
N LYS A 14 1.61 -1.84 -11.54
CA LYS A 14 0.77 -3.04 -11.45
C LYS A 14 0.08 -3.20 -10.10
N PHE A 15 0.61 -2.62 -9.03
CA PHE A 15 -0.03 -2.60 -7.72
C PHE A 15 -1.29 -1.75 -7.83
N VAL A 16 -1.14 -0.47 -8.18
CA VAL A 16 -2.23 0.52 -8.28
C VAL A 16 -3.34 0.03 -9.21
N GLU A 17 -2.99 -0.41 -10.42
CA GLU A 17 -3.99 -0.88 -11.40
C GLU A 17 -4.83 -2.06 -10.89
N ARG A 18 -4.21 -3.00 -10.17
CA ARG A 18 -4.84 -4.26 -9.73
C ARG A 18 -5.60 -4.11 -8.42
N VAL A 19 -5.10 -3.34 -7.45
CA VAL A 19 -5.88 -3.11 -6.22
C VAL A 19 -7.17 -2.37 -6.54
N VAL A 20 -7.13 -1.45 -7.52
CA VAL A 20 -8.33 -0.80 -8.06
C VAL A 20 -9.19 -1.77 -8.86
N GLU A 21 -8.64 -2.78 -9.54
CA GLU A 21 -9.42 -3.80 -10.27
C GLU A 21 -10.16 -4.76 -9.32
N PHE A 22 -9.52 -5.19 -8.24
CA PHE A 22 -10.04 -6.23 -7.34
C PHE A 22 -10.62 -5.70 -6.03
N ASP A 23 -10.58 -4.39 -5.79
CA ASP A 23 -10.93 -3.72 -4.52
C ASP A 23 -10.31 -4.38 -3.29
N THR A 24 -9.15 -5.00 -3.45
CA THR A 24 -8.49 -5.80 -2.41
C THR A 24 -7.00 -5.53 -2.42
N VAL A 25 -6.46 -5.26 -1.22
CA VAL A 25 -5.03 -5.15 -0.95
C VAL A 25 -4.63 -6.32 -0.06
N TRP A 26 -3.44 -6.88 -0.26
CA TRP A 26 -2.92 -7.97 0.54
C TRP A 26 -1.73 -7.50 1.36
N ALA A 27 -1.65 -7.94 2.61
CA ALA A 27 -0.49 -7.82 3.47
C ALA A 27 -0.15 -9.19 4.08
N LEU A 28 0.91 -9.24 4.88
CA LEU A 28 1.30 -10.43 5.63
C LEU A 28 1.01 -10.20 7.12
N GLU A 29 0.32 -11.15 7.74
CA GLU A 29 -0.11 -11.11 9.14
C GLU A 29 0.29 -12.39 9.87
N SER A 30 0.69 -12.27 11.13
CA SER A 30 0.93 -13.36 12.08
C SER A 30 0.31 -13.01 13.44
N GLU A 31 0.51 -13.89 14.45
CA GLU A 31 0.10 -13.59 15.83
C GLU A 31 0.86 -12.41 16.44
N ASP A 32 2.04 -12.06 15.88
CA ASP A 32 2.88 -10.95 16.31
C ASP A 32 2.48 -9.61 15.63
N GLY A 33 1.52 -9.64 14.71
CA GLY A 33 1.02 -8.47 13.98
C GLY A 33 1.32 -8.52 12.49
N TRP A 34 1.51 -7.34 11.90
CA TRP A 34 1.73 -7.18 10.45
C TRP A 34 3.22 -7.21 10.12
N ALA A 35 3.55 -7.71 8.93
CA ALA A 35 4.93 -7.70 8.45
C ALA A 35 5.41 -6.26 8.26
N THR A 36 6.61 -5.97 8.75
CA THR A 36 7.26 -4.66 8.63
C THR A 36 8.72 -4.84 8.24
N SER A 37 9.33 -3.81 7.66
CA SER A 37 10.76 -3.74 7.37
C SER A 37 11.25 -2.31 7.58
N SER A 38 12.51 -2.12 7.98
CA SER A 38 13.13 -0.79 7.94
C SER A 38 13.21 -0.28 6.50
N SER A 39 13.03 1.02 6.33
CA SER A 39 13.17 1.70 5.04
C SER A 39 14.61 1.66 4.55
N ASN A 40 14.80 1.51 3.24
CA ASN A 40 16.11 1.63 2.61
C ASN A 40 16.44 3.09 2.26
N GLU A 41 15.44 3.96 2.19
CA GLU A 41 15.59 5.36 1.80
C GLU A 41 15.68 6.30 3.00
N PHE A 42 15.05 5.95 4.13
CA PHE A 42 14.96 6.78 5.33
C PHE A 42 15.35 5.98 6.58
N GLU A 43 16.41 6.43 7.28
CA GLU A 43 17.06 5.68 8.37
C GLU A 43 16.13 5.37 9.57
N ASP A 44 15.19 6.25 9.86
CA ASP A 44 14.27 6.14 11.01
C ASP A 44 12.82 5.78 10.61
N ALA A 45 12.58 5.34 9.37
CA ALA A 45 11.25 4.99 8.88
C ALA A 45 11.03 3.48 8.80
N GLU A 46 9.82 3.05 9.13
CA GLU A 46 9.35 1.69 8.87
C GLU A 46 8.57 1.64 7.55
N VAL A 47 8.50 0.45 6.96
CA VAL A 47 7.75 0.17 5.73
C VAL A 47 6.82 -1.00 5.97
N PHE A 48 5.54 -0.80 5.65
CA PHE A 48 4.58 -1.89 5.54
C PHE A 48 4.51 -2.36 4.08
N PRO A 49 4.79 -3.64 3.78
CA PRO A 49 4.70 -4.18 2.44
C PRO A 49 3.28 -4.62 2.11
N PHE A 50 2.81 -4.21 0.95
CA PHE A 50 1.49 -4.54 0.40
C PHE A 50 1.62 -5.12 -1.01
N TRP A 51 0.68 -6.02 -1.34
CA TRP A 51 0.61 -6.71 -2.61
C TRP A 51 -0.77 -6.62 -3.23
N SER A 52 -0.80 -6.58 -4.56
CA SER A 52 -2.05 -6.60 -5.33
C SER A 52 -2.53 -8.01 -5.69
N ASP A 53 -1.89 -9.04 -5.14
CA ASP A 53 -2.29 -10.44 -5.30
C ASP A 53 -1.87 -11.28 -4.10
N ARG A 54 -2.76 -12.18 -3.66
CA ARG A 54 -2.50 -13.11 -2.56
C ARG A 54 -1.26 -13.98 -2.78
N THR A 55 -1.03 -14.40 -4.02
CA THR A 55 0.10 -15.26 -4.40
C THR A 55 1.42 -14.51 -4.29
N TYR A 56 1.42 -13.21 -4.61
CA TYR A 56 2.61 -12.37 -4.44
C TYR A 56 2.96 -12.22 -2.96
N ALA A 57 1.98 -11.89 -2.11
CA ALA A 57 2.17 -11.87 -0.66
C ALA A 57 2.70 -13.23 -0.15
N LYS A 58 2.09 -14.35 -0.57
CA LYS A 58 2.54 -15.68 -0.12
C LYS A 58 3.96 -16.02 -0.57
N ALA A 59 4.38 -15.55 -1.74
CA ALA A 59 5.72 -15.81 -2.26
C ALA A 59 6.83 -15.09 -1.47
N THR A 60 6.48 -14.01 -0.77
CA THR A 60 7.38 -13.23 0.10
C THR A 60 7.35 -13.69 1.56
N ALA A 61 6.38 -14.53 1.97
CA ALA A 61 6.33 -15.16 3.29
C ALA A 61 7.43 -16.24 3.46
N LYS A 62 8.67 -15.79 3.61
CA LYS A 62 9.90 -16.58 3.75
C LYS A 62 10.81 -15.90 4.77
N GLU A 63 11.85 -16.61 5.20
CA GLU A 63 12.85 -16.09 6.16
C GLU A 63 12.15 -15.50 7.39
N ASP A 64 12.32 -14.21 7.66
CA ASP A 64 11.71 -13.52 8.81
C ASP A 64 10.18 -13.54 8.78
N TRP A 65 9.57 -13.64 7.59
CA TRP A 65 8.13 -13.72 7.41
C TRP A 65 7.62 -15.14 7.13
N ALA A 66 8.42 -16.19 7.38
CA ALA A 66 8.04 -17.58 7.06
C ALA A 66 6.76 -18.07 7.77
N HIS A 67 6.45 -17.52 8.95
CA HIS A 67 5.27 -17.87 9.74
C HIS A 67 4.07 -16.92 9.49
N TYR A 68 4.25 -15.89 8.66
CA TYR A 68 3.18 -14.97 8.28
C TYR A 68 2.30 -15.57 7.19
N ASN A 69 1.05 -15.14 7.16
CA ASN A 69 0.07 -15.56 6.16
C ASN A 69 -0.52 -14.35 5.41
N PRO A 70 -0.82 -14.50 4.11
CA PRO A 70 -1.51 -13.46 3.37
C PRO A 70 -2.89 -13.18 3.96
N SER A 71 -3.10 -11.92 4.33
CA SER A 71 -4.35 -11.39 4.85
C SER A 71 -4.81 -10.28 3.90
N GLY A 72 -6.05 -10.40 3.42
CA GLY A 72 -6.63 -9.49 2.43
C GLY A 72 -7.52 -8.46 3.12
N MET A 73 -7.40 -7.19 2.71
CA MET A 73 -8.21 -6.09 3.21
C MET A 73 -8.90 -5.35 2.06
N PRO A 74 -10.13 -4.85 2.27
CA PRO A 74 -10.81 -4.01 1.31
C PRO A 74 -9.99 -2.77 0.95
N LEU A 75 -10.02 -2.36 -0.32
CA LEU A 75 -9.33 -1.15 -0.76
C LEU A 75 -9.79 0.10 -0.01
N SER A 76 -11.07 0.19 0.36
CA SER A 76 -11.58 1.30 1.19
C SER A 76 -10.91 1.34 2.56
N ASP A 77 -10.76 0.19 3.23
CA ASP A 77 -10.11 0.12 4.54
C ASP A 77 -8.61 0.47 4.42
N PHE A 78 -7.96 0.02 3.35
CA PHE A 78 -6.58 0.42 3.06
C PHE A 78 -6.44 1.95 2.90
N LEU A 79 -7.36 2.60 2.19
CA LEU A 79 -7.34 4.05 2.02
C LEU A 79 -7.63 4.80 3.33
N GLU A 80 -8.66 4.41 4.09
CA GLU A 80 -9.19 5.17 5.23
C GLU A 80 -8.53 4.91 6.58
N ASP A 81 -8.04 3.68 6.80
CA ASP A 81 -7.41 3.26 8.04
C ASP A 81 -5.90 3.24 7.88
N TRP A 82 -5.42 2.59 6.81
CA TRP A 82 -4.00 2.32 6.66
C TRP A 82 -3.25 3.54 6.14
N LEU A 83 -3.55 4.05 4.96
CA LEU A 83 -2.73 5.13 4.38
C LEU A 83 -2.77 6.42 5.20
N ILE A 84 -3.93 6.79 5.76
CA ILE A 84 -4.03 7.94 6.67
C ILE A 84 -3.29 7.67 7.99
N GLY A 85 -3.46 6.49 8.59
CA GLY A 85 -2.79 6.14 9.84
C GLY A 85 -1.26 6.11 9.67
N MET A 86 -0.79 5.42 8.65
CA MET A 86 0.63 5.32 8.29
C MET A 86 1.27 6.69 8.05
N TYR A 87 0.56 7.62 7.38
CA TYR A 87 1.06 8.98 7.21
C TYR A 87 1.28 9.69 8.55
N ASN A 88 0.31 9.58 9.47
CA ASN A 88 0.43 10.19 10.80
C ASN A 88 1.55 9.57 11.64
N ASP A 89 1.82 8.28 11.43
CA ASP A 89 2.85 7.52 12.15
C ASP A 89 4.25 7.60 11.48
N GLY A 90 4.37 8.24 10.31
CA GLY A 90 5.63 8.33 9.57
C GLY A 90 6.10 7.01 8.94
N ILE A 91 5.15 6.12 8.61
CA ILE A 91 5.40 4.79 8.05
C ILE A 91 5.16 4.80 6.54
N LEU A 92 6.06 4.21 5.76
CA LEU A 92 5.98 4.14 4.30
C LEU A 92 5.21 2.91 3.80
N ALA A 93 4.68 3.01 2.58
CA ALA A 93 4.00 1.91 1.90
C ALA A 93 4.89 1.25 0.84
N GLY A 94 5.29 0.00 1.08
CA GLY A 94 6.02 -0.84 0.14
C GLY A 94 5.05 -1.51 -0.85
N THR A 95 5.20 -1.29 -2.16
CA THR A 95 4.22 -1.83 -3.15
C THR A 95 4.79 -2.95 -4.01
N ASN A 96 4.09 -4.09 -4.04
CA ASN A 96 4.40 -5.29 -4.83
C ASN A 96 5.86 -5.74 -4.71
N TRP A 97 6.34 -5.84 -3.47
CA TRP A 97 7.67 -6.36 -3.19
C TRP A 97 7.85 -7.77 -3.73
N ASP A 98 9.04 -8.07 -4.23
CA ASP A 98 9.34 -9.38 -4.78
C ASP A 98 9.59 -10.43 -3.69
N ALA A 99 9.94 -11.65 -4.12
CA ALA A 99 10.23 -12.75 -3.22
C ALA A 99 11.52 -12.55 -2.39
N ASN A 100 12.30 -11.49 -2.65
CA ASN A 100 13.48 -11.07 -1.88
C ASN A 100 13.18 -9.81 -1.05
N ALA A 101 11.90 -9.50 -0.80
CA ALA A 101 11.44 -8.32 -0.06
C ALA A 101 11.93 -6.98 -0.64
N PHE A 102 12.04 -6.87 -1.97
CA PHE A 102 12.44 -5.63 -2.64
C PHE A 102 11.32 -5.05 -3.52
N GLY A 103 11.03 -3.76 -3.37
CA GLY A 103 10.10 -3.00 -4.22
C GLY A 103 10.12 -1.51 -3.92
N LYS A 104 9.11 -0.77 -4.41
CA LYS A 104 9.04 0.70 -4.27
C LYS A 104 8.53 1.04 -2.87
N GLU A 105 9.19 1.94 -2.18
CA GLU A 105 8.71 2.60 -0.96
C GLU A 105 7.97 3.89 -1.39
N ASN A 106 6.84 4.19 -0.76
CA ASN A 106 5.96 5.29 -1.17
C ASN A 106 5.49 6.04 0.08
N GLU A 107 5.42 7.35 -0.02
CA GLU A 107 4.65 8.17 0.92
C GLU A 107 3.18 7.72 0.87
N PRO A 108 2.53 7.47 2.02
CA PRO A 108 1.18 6.90 2.02
C PRO A 108 0.13 7.77 1.32
N LEU A 109 0.20 9.10 1.47
CA LEU A 109 -0.75 10.02 0.86
C LEU A 109 -0.52 10.18 -0.65
N ASP A 110 0.73 10.11 -1.11
CA ASP A 110 1.02 10.06 -2.56
C ASP A 110 0.44 8.79 -3.18
N LEU A 111 0.61 7.63 -2.52
CA LEU A 111 0.00 6.38 -2.96
C LEU A 111 -1.54 6.46 -2.97
N ALA A 112 -2.14 7.13 -1.98
CA ALA A 112 -3.59 7.37 -1.95
C ALA A 112 -4.05 8.16 -3.18
N LEU A 113 -3.35 9.26 -3.52
CA LEU A 113 -3.65 10.06 -4.71
C LEU A 113 -3.48 9.26 -6.01
N GLU A 114 -2.46 8.42 -6.12
CA GLU A 114 -2.29 7.54 -7.28
C GLU A 114 -3.48 6.57 -7.46
N ILE A 115 -3.96 5.97 -6.36
CA ILE A 115 -5.12 5.07 -6.36
C ILE A 115 -6.41 5.83 -6.69
N ILE A 116 -6.62 7.04 -6.13
CA ILE A 116 -7.78 7.90 -6.44
C ILE A 116 -7.81 8.22 -7.94
N ASN A 117 -6.67 8.60 -8.51
CA ASN A 117 -6.56 8.91 -9.93
C ASN A 117 -6.90 7.69 -10.80
N GLU A 118 -6.45 6.51 -10.42
CA GLU A 118 -6.77 5.26 -11.13
C GLU A 118 -8.26 4.89 -11.00
N LEU A 119 -8.88 5.07 -9.83
CA LEU A 119 -10.33 4.90 -9.62
C LEU A 119 -11.12 5.81 -10.55
N LYS A 120 -10.78 7.10 -10.60
CA LYS A 120 -11.40 8.10 -11.47
C LYS A 120 -11.22 7.76 -12.95
N ALA A 121 -10.01 7.38 -13.36
CA ALA A 121 -9.72 6.99 -14.74
C ALA A 121 -10.57 5.79 -15.20
N LYS A 122 -10.85 4.85 -14.29
CA LYS A 122 -11.70 3.68 -14.54
C LYS A 122 -13.20 3.93 -14.27
N ASN A 123 -13.61 5.13 -13.88
CA ASN A 123 -14.97 5.48 -13.46
C ASN A 123 -15.51 4.53 -12.37
N ARG A 124 -14.66 4.17 -11.42
CA ARG A 124 -14.99 3.29 -10.29
C ARG A 124 -15.24 4.11 -9.04
N ASN A 125 -16.26 3.71 -8.30
CA ASN A 125 -16.57 4.26 -6.99
C ASN A 125 -16.27 3.21 -5.91
N LEU A 126 -15.86 3.69 -4.74
CA LEU A 126 -15.73 2.90 -3.52
C LEU A 126 -16.74 3.40 -2.49
N SER A 127 -17.25 2.48 -1.67
CA SER A 127 -18.03 2.84 -0.49
C SER A 127 -17.08 2.95 0.69
N PHE A 128 -17.05 4.14 1.29
CA PHE A 128 -16.21 4.46 2.42
C PHE A 128 -17.01 4.35 3.73
N ARG A 129 -16.32 4.06 4.85
CA ARG A 129 -16.96 3.97 6.19
C ARG A 129 -16.93 5.29 6.94
N LYS A 130 -15.82 6.01 6.86
CA LYS A 130 -15.56 7.29 7.54
C LYS A 130 -15.81 8.50 6.65
N PHE A 131 -15.88 8.31 5.34
CA PHE A 131 -16.05 9.36 4.34
C PHE A 131 -17.36 9.17 3.58
N SER A 132 -17.95 10.27 3.14
CA SER A 132 -19.22 10.28 2.41
C SER A 132 -19.06 9.97 0.92
N SER A 133 -17.88 10.22 0.34
CA SER A 133 -17.55 9.90 -1.06
C SER A 133 -16.04 9.81 -1.30
N LEU A 134 -15.64 9.47 -2.53
CA LEU A 134 -14.24 9.51 -2.96
C LEU A 134 -13.68 10.94 -2.91
N GLU A 135 -14.48 11.93 -3.30
CA GLU A 135 -14.10 13.36 -3.28
C GLU A 135 -13.93 13.89 -1.84
N ASP A 136 -14.74 13.40 -0.90
CA ASP A 136 -14.61 13.71 0.52
C ASP A 136 -13.28 13.17 1.08
N TYR A 137 -12.97 11.90 0.77
CA TYR A 137 -11.68 11.30 1.12
C TYR A 137 -10.49 12.05 0.47
N GLU A 138 -10.57 12.36 -0.81
CA GLU A 138 -9.51 13.09 -1.54
C GLU A 138 -9.27 14.49 -0.95
N SER A 139 -10.34 15.20 -0.55
CA SER A 139 -10.23 16.50 0.12
C SER A 139 -9.48 16.39 1.44
N GLN A 140 -9.75 15.33 2.22
CA GLN A 140 -9.01 15.05 3.45
C GLN A 140 -7.53 14.76 3.18
N VAL A 141 -7.20 13.99 2.14
CA VAL A 141 -5.81 13.71 1.75
C VAL A 141 -5.07 15.00 1.42
N HIS A 142 -5.66 15.89 0.61
CA HIS A 142 -5.06 17.18 0.29
C HIS A 142 -4.87 18.07 1.53
N SER A 143 -5.86 18.11 2.43
CA SER A 143 -5.75 18.88 3.67
C SER A 143 -4.64 18.39 4.60
N LEU A 144 -4.29 17.11 4.56
CA LEU A 144 -3.18 16.56 5.35
C LEU A 144 -1.82 16.89 4.73
N MET A 145 -1.72 16.89 3.40
CA MET A 145 -0.47 17.16 2.69
C MET A 145 -0.04 18.62 2.78
N ASP A 146 -1.00 19.55 2.74
CA ASP A 146 -0.76 21.00 2.82
C ASP A 146 -1.59 21.60 3.98
N PRO A 147 -1.16 21.43 5.24
CA PRO A 147 -1.84 22.05 6.37
C PRO A 147 -1.65 23.57 6.35
N GLU A 148 -2.75 24.33 6.47
CA GLU A 148 -2.75 25.81 6.52
C GLU A 148 -1.83 26.40 7.62
#